data_AF-A0A7V9JNX7-F1
#
_entry.id   AF-A0A7V9JNX7-F1
#
_cell.length_a   1.000
_cell.length_b   1.000
_cell.length_c   1.000
_cell.angle_alpha   90.00
_cell.angle_beta   90.00
_cell.angle_gamma   90.00
#
_symmetry.space_group_name_H-M   'P 1'
#
loop_
_entity.id
_entity.type
_entity.pdbx_description
1 polymer ?
#
loop_
_entity_poly.entity_id
_entity_poly.type
_entity_poly.pdbx_seq_one_letter_code
_entity_poly.pdbx_strand_id
1 'polypeptide(L)'
;MAVPGALAATPRQIERDLQDNGRLDGKYSTADLRAALRNPTFQGYGTPATRARMKPAVARVIRTQRQTPRQTPRQQPLGGARQQGTLPFTGVDLGLMAAGGFGLLLIGGGLRRVARDQQR
;
A
#
# COMPACT_ATOMS: atom_id res chain seq x y z
N MET A 1 26.08 8.93 -12.77
CA MET A 1 25.11 9.91 -13.30
C MET A 1 23.83 9.78 -12.50
N ALA A 2 23.51 10.76 -11.64
CA ALA A 2 22.28 10.79 -10.85
C ALA A 2 21.12 11.16 -11.77
N VAL A 3 20.10 10.32 -11.85
CA VAL A 3 18.84 10.69 -12.51
C VAL A 3 18.19 11.79 -11.69
N PRO A 4 17.75 12.91 -12.30
CA PRO A 4 17.01 13.94 -11.57
C PRO A 4 15.78 13.27 -10.99
N GLY A 5 15.70 13.21 -9.65
CA GLY A 5 14.50 12.77 -8.96
C GLY A 5 13.36 13.66 -9.44
N ALA A 6 12.37 13.07 -10.11
CA ALA A 6 11.11 13.73 -10.40
C ALA A 6 10.65 14.37 -9.08
N LEU A 7 10.52 15.70 -9.08
CA LEU A 7 10.05 16.46 -7.93
C LEU A 7 8.76 15.79 -7.45
N ALA A 8 8.77 15.26 -6.22
CA ALA A 8 7.63 14.56 -5.65
C ALA A 8 6.39 15.46 -5.76
N ALA A 9 5.32 14.95 -6.36
CA ALA A 9 4.13 15.75 -6.58
C ALA A 9 3.56 16.20 -5.24
N THR A 10 3.35 17.50 -5.08
CA THR A 10 2.90 18.02 -3.80
C THR A 10 1.42 17.64 -3.55
N PRO A 11 1.02 17.40 -2.29
CA PRO A 11 -0.38 17.10 -1.94
C PRO A 11 -1.38 18.12 -2.50
N ARG A 12 -1.02 19.41 -2.47
CA ARG A 12 -1.82 20.50 -3.05
C ARG A 12 -2.01 20.40 -4.55
N GLN A 13 -1.01 19.89 -5.28
CA GLN A 13 -1.09 19.73 -6.73
C GLN A 13 -2.08 18.62 -7.11
N ILE A 14 -2.03 17.50 -6.37
CA ILE A 14 -2.93 16.35 -6.55
C ILE A 14 -4.39 16.74 -6.22
N GLU A 15 -4.60 17.53 -5.16
CA GLU A 15 -5.93 18.02 -4.79
C GLU A 15 -6.51 18.95 -5.85
N ARG A 16 -5.70 19.87 -6.39
CA ARG A 16 -6.14 20.83 -7.40
C ARG A 16 -6.57 20.13 -8.68
N ASP A 17 -5.83 19.11 -9.10
CA ASP A 17 -6.14 18.29 -10.26
C ASP A 17 -7.47 17.54 -10.09
N LEU A 18 -7.67 16.94 -8.91
CA LEU A 18 -8.92 16.29 -8.57
C LEU A 18 -10.11 17.27 -8.52
N GLN A 19 -9.88 18.51 -8.10
CA GLN A 19 -10.93 19.53 -8.05
C GLN A 19 -11.27 20.10 -9.42
N ASP A 20 -10.30 20.22 -10.32
CA ASP A 20 -10.48 20.77 -11.66
C ASP A 20 -11.32 19.83 -12.53
N ASN A 21 -10.88 18.56 -12.66
CA ASN A 21 -11.48 17.62 -13.62
C ASN A 21 -12.20 16.44 -12.96
N GLY A 22 -12.25 16.39 -11.62
CA GLY A 22 -12.82 15.26 -10.88
C GLY A 22 -12.01 13.97 -10.99
N ARG A 23 -10.81 14.04 -11.59
CA ARG A 23 -9.95 12.89 -11.90
C ARG A 23 -8.50 13.22 -11.54
N LEU A 24 -7.70 12.17 -11.40
CA LEU A 24 -6.26 12.27 -11.23
C LEU A 24 -5.64 11.77 -12.53
N ASP A 25 -5.34 12.68 -13.45
CA ASP A 25 -4.74 12.36 -14.75
C ASP A 25 -3.27 12.84 -14.85
N GLY A 26 -2.81 13.64 -13.89
CA GLY A 26 -1.40 13.97 -13.72
C GLY A 26 -0.50 12.73 -13.54
N LYS A 27 0.78 12.88 -13.91
CA LYS A 27 1.81 11.84 -13.74
C LYS A 27 2.27 11.74 -12.28
N TYR A 28 1.41 11.22 -11.42
CA TYR A 28 1.70 11.03 -10.00
C TYR A 28 2.23 9.63 -9.72
N SER A 29 3.23 9.52 -8.83
CA SER A 29 3.67 8.22 -8.36
C SER A 29 2.69 7.66 -7.32
N THR A 30 2.66 6.33 -7.18
CA THR A 30 1.86 5.68 -6.11
C THR A 30 2.24 6.14 -4.71
N ALA A 31 3.49 6.56 -4.49
CA ALA A 31 3.95 7.10 -3.22
C ALA A 31 3.36 8.50 -2.96
N ASP A 32 3.35 9.37 -3.96
CA ASP A 32 2.78 10.73 -3.85
C ASP A 32 1.28 10.68 -3.59
N LEU A 33 0.56 9.80 -4.30
CA LEU A 33 -0.88 9.60 -4.10
C LEU A 33 -1.22 9.10 -2.70
N ARG A 34 -0.38 8.22 -2.13
CA ARG A 34 -0.53 7.74 -0.74
C ARG A 34 -0.17 8.82 0.28
N ALA A 35 0.86 9.62 0.01
CA ALA A 35 1.24 10.74 0.84
C ALA A 35 0.13 11.80 0.89
N ALA A 36 -0.50 12.09 -0.26
CA ALA A 36 -1.64 12.98 -0.34
C ALA A 36 -2.85 12.48 0.49
N LEU A 37 -3.16 11.18 0.44
CA LEU A 37 -4.24 10.59 1.25
C LEU A 37 -3.97 10.64 2.76
N ARG A 38 -2.70 10.54 3.16
CA ARG A 38 -2.29 10.62 4.57
C ARG A 38 -2.05 12.05 5.03
N ASN A 39 -2.20 13.03 4.16
CA ASN A 39 -1.91 14.41 4.50
C ASN A 39 -2.94 14.94 5.52
N PRO A 40 -2.49 15.47 6.67
CA PRO A 40 -3.40 15.96 7.71
C PRO A 40 -4.21 17.18 7.23
N THR A 41 -3.65 17.98 6.33
CA THR A 41 -4.36 19.12 5.72
C THR A 41 -5.55 18.64 4.90
N PHE A 42 -5.41 17.52 4.19
CA PHE A 42 -6.53 16.90 3.47
C PHE A 42 -7.59 16.32 4.40
N GLN A 43 -7.19 15.80 5.56
CA GLN A 43 -8.11 15.25 6.56
C GLN A 43 -8.87 16.33 7.33
N GLY A 44 -8.21 17.45 7.64
CA GLY A 44 -8.79 18.55 8.42
C GLY A 44 -9.51 19.61 7.59
N TYR A 45 -9.03 19.90 6.36
CA TYR A 45 -9.55 20.99 5.52
C TYR A 45 -10.23 20.51 4.22
N GLY A 46 -10.19 19.21 3.92
CA GLY A 46 -10.87 18.66 2.74
C GLY A 46 -12.38 18.56 2.95
N THR A 47 -13.17 19.01 1.96
CA THR A 47 -14.63 18.79 2.01
C THR A 47 -14.96 17.28 2.04
N PRO A 48 -16.09 16.87 2.65
CA PRO A 48 -16.50 15.47 2.67
C PRO A 48 -16.59 14.87 1.26
N ALA A 49 -17.08 15.66 0.30
CA ALA A 49 -17.20 15.27 -1.10
C ALA A 49 -15.84 15.03 -1.76
N THR A 50 -14.85 15.92 -1.54
CA THR A 50 -13.49 15.75 -2.08
C THR A 50 -12.82 14.51 -1.48
N ARG A 51 -12.96 14.28 -0.17
CA ARG A 51 -12.42 13.07 0.50
C ARG A 51 -13.04 11.78 0.00
N ALA A 52 -14.35 11.77 -0.22
CA ALA A 52 -15.07 10.63 -0.78
C ALA A 52 -14.64 10.32 -2.23
N ARG A 53 -14.27 11.34 -3.01
CA ARG A 53 -13.79 11.20 -4.40
C ARG A 53 -12.31 10.84 -4.53
N MET A 54 -11.46 11.29 -3.59
CA MET A 54 -10.02 11.06 -3.63
C MET A 54 -9.66 9.58 -3.48
N LYS A 55 -10.30 8.87 -2.55
CA LYS A 55 -10.06 7.43 -2.33
C LYS A 55 -10.25 6.59 -3.62
N PRO A 56 -11.41 6.63 -4.30
CA PRO A 56 -11.61 5.86 -5.53
C PRO A 56 -10.77 6.37 -6.70
N ALA A 57 -10.49 7.68 -6.79
CA ALA A 57 -9.64 8.24 -7.84
C ALA A 57 -8.20 7.71 -7.72
N VAL A 58 -7.60 7.76 -6.52
CA VAL A 58 -6.27 7.21 -6.25
C VAL A 58 -6.23 5.71 -6.51
N ALA A 59 -7.25 4.96 -6.05
CA ALA A 59 -7.32 3.52 -6.27
C ALA A 59 -7.36 3.16 -7.76
N ARG A 60 -8.09 3.93 -8.59
CA ARG A 60 -8.15 3.76 -10.04
C ARG A 60 -6.77 3.97 -10.67
N VAL A 61 -6.09 5.07 -10.34
CA VAL A 61 -4.75 5.37 -10.88
C VAL A 61 -3.73 4.30 -10.49
N ILE A 62 -3.72 3.86 -9.23
CA ILE A 62 -2.82 2.80 -8.76
C ILE A 62 -3.10 1.49 -9.51
N ARG A 63 -4.37 1.15 -9.75
CA ARG A 63 -4.76 -0.05 -10.50
C ARG A 63 -4.29 0.04 -11.96
N THR A 64 -4.51 1.17 -12.63
CA THR A 64 -4.09 1.40 -14.02
C THR A 64 -2.56 1.40 -14.16
N GLN A 65 -1.82 2.00 -13.22
CA GLN A 65 -0.35 1.95 -13.21
C GLN A 65 0.19 0.54 -13.02
N ARG A 66 -0.48 -0.29 -12.20
CA ARG A 66 -0.12 -1.71 -12.05
C ARG A 66 -0.41 -2.55 -13.28
N GLN A 67 -1.40 -2.14 -14.07
CA GLN A 67 -1.81 -2.81 -15.31
C GLN A 67 -1.04 -2.34 -16.54
N THR A 68 -0.31 -1.23 -16.46
CA THR A 68 0.55 -0.79 -17.56
C THR A 68 1.77 -1.70 -17.57
N PRO A 69 1.98 -2.55 -18.60
CA PRO A 69 3.25 -3.25 -18.74
C PRO A 69 4.30 -2.16 -18.91
N ARG A 70 5.21 -2.01 -17.95
CA ARG A 70 6.45 -1.27 -18.19
C ARG A 70 7.14 -2.01 -19.33
N GLN A 71 7.01 -1.47 -20.54
CA GLN A 71 7.79 -1.88 -21.69
C GLN A 71 9.24 -1.49 -21.39
N THR A 72 9.96 -2.40 -20.75
CA THR A 72 11.42 -2.34 -20.66
C THR A 72 11.96 -2.83 -22.01
N PRO A 73 12.74 -2.05 -22.77
CA PRO A 73 13.49 -2.62 -23.87
C PRO A 73 14.54 -3.57 -23.29
N ARG A 74 14.39 -4.86 -23.61
CA ARG A 74 15.40 -5.95 -23.65
C ARG A 74 16.47 -5.99 -22.56
N GLN A 75 16.43 -7.04 -21.73
CA GLN A 75 17.37 -8.18 -21.77
C GLN A 75 17.10 -9.11 -20.56
N GLN A 76 16.78 -10.38 -20.83
CA GLN A 76 16.85 -11.47 -19.86
C GLN A 76 18.31 -11.90 -19.68
N PRO A 77 18.67 -12.29 -18.45
CA PRO A 77 19.28 -13.60 -18.30
C PRO A 77 18.53 -14.45 -17.28
N LEU A 78 18.45 -15.75 -17.57
CA LEU A 78 18.02 -16.80 -16.66
C LEU A 78 19.01 -16.86 -15.48
N GLY A 79 18.55 -16.54 -14.28
CA GLY A 79 19.36 -16.59 -13.06
C GLY A 79 18.53 -16.16 -11.86
N GLY A 80 18.52 -16.98 -10.82
CA GLY A 80 17.56 -16.90 -9.71
C GLY A 80 17.58 -15.60 -8.89
N ALA A 81 16.44 -15.40 -8.21
CA ALA A 81 16.24 -14.60 -7.01
C ALA A 81 16.54 -13.10 -7.07
N ARG A 82 15.49 -12.31 -7.36
CA ARG A 82 14.79 -11.56 -6.31
C ARG A 82 13.51 -10.98 -6.89
N GLN A 83 12.38 -11.46 -6.39
CA GLN A 83 11.14 -10.68 -6.43
C GLN A 83 11.34 -9.46 -5.52
N GLN A 84 12.03 -8.42 -6.02
CA GLN A 84 11.86 -7.04 -5.55
C GLN A 84 10.59 -6.46 -6.16
N GLY A 85 9.50 -7.20 -6.01
CA GLY A 85 8.17 -6.64 -5.95
C GLY A 85 7.77 -6.84 -4.49
N THR A 86 7.32 -5.78 -3.82
CA THR A 86 6.59 -5.91 -2.57
C THR A 86 5.51 -6.97 -2.80
N LEU A 87 5.76 -8.18 -2.31
CA LEU A 87 4.81 -9.29 -2.36
C LEU A 87 3.46 -8.75 -1.88
N PRO A 88 2.33 -9.24 -2.43
CA PRO A 88 0.99 -8.82 -2.01
C PRO A 88 0.71 -9.07 -0.51
N PHE A 89 1.65 -9.70 0.18
CA PHE A 89 1.74 -9.84 1.62
C PHE A 89 2.83 -8.88 2.08
N THR A 90 2.42 -7.76 2.70
CA THR A 90 3.39 -6.87 3.33
C THR A 90 4.13 -7.67 4.40
N GLY A 91 5.46 -7.54 4.54
CA GLY A 91 6.19 -8.27 5.59
C GLY A 91 5.59 -8.04 7.00
N VAL A 92 4.89 -6.92 7.20
CA VAL A 92 4.09 -6.63 8.38
C VAL A 92 2.84 -7.51 8.49
N ASP A 93 2.09 -7.71 7.40
CA ASP A 93 0.89 -8.58 7.38
C ASP A 93 1.25 -10.03 7.72
N LEU A 94 2.36 -10.53 7.16
CA LEU A 94 2.90 -11.84 7.52
C LEU A 94 3.35 -11.89 8.99
N GLY A 95 3.99 -10.83 9.49
CA GLY A 95 4.39 -10.72 10.90
C GLY A 95 3.20 -10.71 11.87
N LEU A 96 2.12 -10.00 11.52
CA LEU A 96 0.89 -9.92 12.32
C LEU A 96 0.14 -11.25 12.35
N MET A 97 -0.01 -11.92 11.21
CA MET A 97 -0.61 -13.26 11.15
C MET A 97 0.21 -14.29 11.91
N ALA A 98 1.54 -14.27 11.77
CA ALA A 98 2.43 -15.16 12.50
C ALA A 98 2.34 -14.91 14.01
N ALA A 99 2.37 -13.65 14.46
CA ALA A 99 2.24 -13.30 15.87
C ALA A 99 0.88 -13.73 16.45
N GLY A 100 -0.22 -13.44 15.74
CA GLY A 100 -1.57 -13.83 16.16
C GLY A 100 -1.74 -15.34 16.25
N GLY A 101 -1.32 -16.07 15.21
CA GLY A 101 -1.39 -17.53 15.19
C GLY A 101 -0.56 -18.19 16.29
N PHE A 102 0.66 -17.69 16.53
CA PHE A 102 1.52 -18.22 17.59
C PHE A 102 0.97 -17.92 18.99
N GLY A 103 0.42 -16.72 19.20
CA GLY A 103 -0.24 -16.36 20.46
C GLY A 103 -1.43 -17.28 20.78
N LEU A 104 -2.29 -17.53 19.81
CA LEU A 104 -3.42 -18.48 19.94
C LEU A 104 -2.95 -19.90 20.27
N LEU A 105 -1.83 -20.34 19.68
CA LEU A 105 -1.27 -21.67 19.91
C LEU A 105 -0.69 -21.83 21.32
N LEU A 106 -0.02 -20.79 21.85
CA LEU A 106 0.47 -20.77 23.23
C LEU A 106 -0.68 -20.80 24.24
N ILE A 107 -1.72 -19.99 24.02
CA ILE A 107 -2.88 -19.93 24.91
C ILE A 107 -3.67 -21.24 24.85
N GLY A 108 -4.02 -21.71 23.64
CA GLY A 108 -4.75 -22.96 23.45
C GLY A 108 -3.96 -24.18 23.93
N GLY A 109 -2.65 -24.20 23.72
CA GLY A 109 -1.75 -25.25 24.22
C GLY A 109 -1.64 -25.27 25.74
N GLY A 110 -1.56 -24.09 26.37
CA GLY A 110 -1.55 -23.94 27.83
C GLY A 110 -2.86 -24.44 28.46
N LEU A 111 -4.00 -23.99 27.94
CA LEU A 111 -5.32 -24.45 28.38
C LEU A 111 -5.50 -25.95 28.19
N ARG A 112 -5.05 -26.49 27.04
CA ARG A 112 -5.10 -27.94 26.76
C ARG A 112 -4.23 -28.75 27.73
N ARG A 113 -3.09 -28.21 28.15
CA ARG A 113 -2.21 -28.87 29.12
C ARG A 113 -2.84 -28.91 30.50
N VAL A 114 -3.43 -27.81 30.96
CA VAL A 114 -4.12 -27.73 32.26
C VAL A 114 -5.37 -28.62 32.30
N ALA A 115 -6.16 -28.65 31.22
CA ALA A 115 -7.35 -29.50 31.14
C ALA A 115 -7.00 -31.00 31.19
N ARG A 116 -5.83 -31.40 30.68
CA ARG A 116 -5.34 -32.78 30.73
C ARG A 116 -4.83 -33.17 32.12
N ASP A 117 -4.34 -32.21 32.89
CA ASP A 117 -3.83 -32.43 34.24
C ASP A 117 -4.97 -32.74 35.23
N GLN A 118 -6.18 -32.22 34.97
CA GLN A 118 -7.39 -32.52 35.75
C GLN A 118 -8.07 -33.84 35.37
N GLN A 119 -7.64 -34.52 34.31
CA GLN A 119 -8.17 -35.83 33.88
C GLN A 119 -7.28 -37.01 34.30
N ARG A 120 -6.25 -36.76 35.12
CA ARG A 120 -5.43 -37.79 35.77
C ARG A 120 -5.73 -37.82 37.27
#